data_AF-A0A967U1G5-F1
#
_entry.id   AF-A0A967U1G5-F1
#
_cell.length_a   1.000
_cell.length_b   1.000
_cell.length_c   1.000
_cell.angle_alpha   90.00
_cell.angle_beta   90.00
_cell.angle_gamma   90.00
#
_symmetry.space_group_name_H-M   'P 1'
#
loop_
_entity.id
_entity.type
_entity.pdbx_description
1 polymer ?
#
loop_
_entity_poly.entity_id
_entity_poly.type
_entity_poly.pdbx_seq_one_letter_code
_entity_poly.pdbx_strand_id
1 'polypeptide(L)' 'GEDLAALFYTGGTTGRAKGVMLSHDNFIANSMTALVNLGIREHSVHLHVAPLFHLAGGSRL' A
#
# COMPACT_ATOMS: atom_id res chain seq x y z
N GLY A 1 -6.38 -3.84 -14.18
CA GLY A 1 -6.47 -4.30 -12.79
C GLY A 1 -7.44 -3.48 -11.97
N GLU A 2 -8.67 -3.26 -12.46
CA GLU A 2 -9.69 -2.50 -11.72
C GLU A 2 -10.45 -3.36 -10.69
N ASP A 3 -10.28 -4.69 -10.76
CA ASP A 3 -10.84 -5.61 -9.77
C ASP A 3 -10.28 -5.33 -8.37
N LEU A 4 -11.12 -5.55 -7.36
CA LEU A 4 -10.78 -5.36 -5.96
C LEU A 4 -9.65 -6.31 -5.53
N ALA A 5 -8.52 -5.74 -5.14
CA ALA A 5 -7.35 -6.47 -4.66
C ALA A 5 -7.28 -6.51 -3.12
N ALA A 6 -7.65 -5.42 -2.45
CA ALA A 6 -7.59 -5.33 -0.99
C ALA A 6 -8.61 -4.36 -0.40
N LEU A 7 -8.96 -4.61 0.87
CA LEU A 7 -9.75 -3.69 1.70
C LEU A 7 -8.95 -3.27 2.93
N PHE A 8 -8.51 -2.01 2.98
CA PHE A 8 -7.79 -1.45 4.12
C PHE A 8 -8.72 -0.61 5.00
N TYR A 9 -8.62 -0.76 6.32
CA TYR A 9 -9.43 0.02 7.25
C TYR A 9 -8.68 1.26 7.76
N THR A 10 -9.37 2.39 7.80
CA THR A 10 -8.84 3.63 8.38
C THR A 10 -9.07 3.67 9.89
N GLY A 11 -8.23 4.44 10.60
CA GLY A 11 -8.24 4.49 12.07
C GLY A 11 -9.52 5.03 12.72
N GLY A 12 -10.46 5.61 11.96
CA GLY A 12 -11.78 5.98 12.48
C GLY A 12 -11.79 7.09 13.54
N THR A 13 -10.89 8.08 13.46
CA THR A 13 -10.82 9.17 14.46
C THR A 13 -12.10 10.02 14.58
N THR A 14 -13.01 9.92 13.61
CA THR A 14 -14.30 10.63 13.56
C THR A 14 -15.51 9.70 13.69
N GLY A 15 -15.32 8.45 14.13
CA GLY A 15 -16.40 7.48 14.31
C GLY A 15 -16.00 6.05 13.94
N ARG A 16 -16.86 5.34 13.21
CA ARG A 16 -16.54 3.96 12.79
C ARG A 16 -15.45 3.96 11.72
N ALA A 17 -14.53 2.99 11.83
CA ALA A 17 -13.54 2.72 10.79
C ALA A 17 -14.21 2.46 9.44
N LYS A 18 -13.60 2.97 8.36
CA LYS A 18 -14.10 2.83 6.99
C LYS A 18 -13.14 1.96 6.18
N GLY A 19 -13.69 1.03 5.39
CA GLY A 19 -12.93 0.22 4.45
C GLY A 19 -12.68 0.96 3.15
N VAL A 20 -11.42 1.02 2.73
CA VAL A 20 -10.96 1.59 1.46
C VAL A 20 -10.73 0.44 0.50
N MET A 21 -11.48 0.43 -0.60
CA MET A 21 -11.33 -0.54 -1.68
C MET A 21 -10.15 -0.12 -2.56
N LEU A 22 -9.17 -1.01 -2.70
CA LEU A 22 -8.01 -0.80 -3.56
C LEU A 22 -7.99 -1.86 -4.65
N SER A 23 -7.93 -1.40 -5.90
CA SER A 23 -7.76 -2.25 -7.07
C SER A 23 -6.30 -2.64 -7.29
N HIS A 24 -6.06 -3.63 -8.16
CA HIS A 24 -4.70 -3.98 -8.57
C HIS A 24 -3.96 -2.78 -9.21
N ASP A 25 -4.66 -1.94 -9.97
CA ASP A 25 -4.07 -0.78 -10.64
C ASP A 25 -3.70 0.31 -9.62
N ASN A 26 -4.41 0.41 -8.50
CA ASN A 26 -4.00 1.29 -7.40
C ASN A 26 -2.65 0.86 -6.81
N PHE A 27 -2.43 -0.44 -6.62
CA PHE A 27 -1.14 -0.95 -6.14
C PHE A 27 -0.01 -0.71 -7.16
N ILE A 28 -0.26 -0.97 -8.45
CA ILE A 28 0.73 -0.72 -9.50
C ILE A 28 1.10 0.77 -9.55
N ALA A 29 0.12 1.68 -9.53
CA ALA A 29 0.39 3.12 -9.53
C ALA A 29 1.21 3.57 -8.30
N ASN A 30 0.89 3.04 -7.11
CA ASN A 30 1.65 3.30 -5.89
C ASN A 30 3.08 2.76 -5.99
N SER A 31 3.26 1.52 -6.47
CA SER A 31 4.58 0.90 -6.62
C SER A 31 5.46 1.65 -7.62
N MET A 32 4.92 2.07 -8.77
CA MET A 32 5.66 2.88 -9.74
C MET A 32 6.12 4.22 -9.13
N THR A 33 5.25 4.86 -8.34
CA THR A 33 5.59 6.09 -7.62
C THR A 33 6.69 5.84 -6.57
N ALA A 34 6.62 4.72 -5.85
CA ALA A 34 7.60 4.34 -4.84
C ALA A 34 8.97 4.01 -5.46
N LEU A 35 9.02 3.32 -6.60
CA LEU A 35 10.26 3.02 -7.31
C LEU A 35 11.06 4.30 -7.60
N VAL A 36 10.39 5.34 -8.10
CA VAL A 36 11.02 6.63 -8.42
C VAL A 36 11.40 7.39 -7.15
N ASN A 37 10.47 7.57 -6.22
CA ASN A 37 10.68 8.43 -5.06
C ASN A 37 11.66 7.85 -4.03
N LEU A 38 11.74 6.51 -3.92
CA LEU A 38 12.65 5.83 -3.00
C LEU A 38 13.94 5.36 -3.68
N GLY A 39 14.06 5.53 -5.00
CA GLY A 39 15.22 5.10 -5.77
C GLY A 39 15.47 3.59 -5.68
N ILE A 40 14.41 2.78 -5.64
CA ILE A 40 14.50 1.33 -5.59
C ILE A 40 15.06 0.83 -6.93
N ARG A 41 16.09 -0.01 -6.86
CA ARG A 41 16.74 -0.64 -8.00
C ARG A 41 16.72 -2.14 -7.84
N GLU A 42 17.12 -2.85 -8.90
CA GLU A 42 17.16 -4.32 -8.96
C GLU A 42 17.86 -4.98 -7.76
N HIS A 43 18.88 -4.35 -7.19
CA HIS A 43 19.65 -4.88 -6.06
C HIS A 43 19.40 -4.15 -4.73
N SER A 44 18.31 -3.39 -4.63
CA SER A 44 17.93 -2.72 -3.39
C SER A 44 17.49 -3.74 -2.34
N VAL A 45 18.01 -3.60 -1.12
CA VAL A 45 17.53 -4.35 0.06
C VAL A 45 16.61 -3.44 0.86
N HIS A 46 15.35 -3.85 1.04
CA HIS A 46 14.36 -3.10 1.80
C HIS A 46 14.02 -3.83 3.11
N LEU A 47 14.17 -3.14 4.25
CA LEU A 47 13.74 -3.67 5.54
C LEU A 47 12.27 -3.36 5.76
N HIS A 48 11.45 -4.41 5.85
CA HIS A 48 10.03 -4.30 6.15
C HIS A 48 9.76 -4.47 7.65
N VAL A 49 9.43 -3.38 8.35
CA VAL A 49 9.13 -3.40 9.80
C VAL A 49 7.65 -3.10 10.08
N ALA A 50 6.98 -2.42 9.16
CA ALA A 50 5.60 -2.01 9.37
C ALA A 50 4.65 -3.23 9.37
N PRO A 51 3.59 -3.24 10.18
CA PRO A 51 2.58 -4.29 10.13
C PRO A 51 1.86 -4.34 8.77
N LEU A 52 1.51 -5.53 8.29
CA LEU A 52 0.86 -5.70 6.98
C LEU A 52 -0.54 -5.07 6.89
N PHE A 53 -1.26 -4.98 8.01
CA PHE A 53 -2.57 -4.32 8.04
C PHE A 53 -2.47 -2.79 7.92
N HIS A 54 -1.28 -2.22 8.07
CA HIS A 54 -1.05 -0.79 7.90
C HIS A 54 -0.74 -0.51 6.43
N LEU A 55 -1.49 0.40 5.77
CA LEU A 55 -1.38 0.61 4.32
C LEU A 55 0.05 0.92 3.86
N ALA A 56 0.80 1.73 4.59
CA ALA A 56 2.19 2.05 4.25
C ALA A 56 3.15 0.84 4.31
N GLY A 57 2.78 -0.21 5.05
CA GLY A 57 3.47 -1.50 5.02
C GLY A 57 2.90 -2.39 3.92
N GLY A 58 1.61 -2.72 4.03
CA GLY A 58 0.97 -3.71 3.14
C GLY A 58 0.99 -3.37 1.65
N SER A 59 1.07 -2.08 1.27
CA SER A 59 1.16 -1.66 -0.14
C SER A 59 2.57 -1.61 -0.72
N ARG A 60 3.60 -2.00 0.05
CA ARG A 60 5.02 -1.89 -0.32
C ARG A 60 5.74 -3.25 -0.34
N LEU A 61 4.99 -4.34 -0.34
CA LEU A 61 5.52 -5.68 -0.63
C LEU A 61 5.59 -5.92 -2.14
#